data_AF-A0A3D5DEW1-F1
#
_entry.id   AF-A0A3D5DEW1-F1
#
_cell.length_a   1.000
_cell.length_b   1.000
_cell.length_c   1.000
_cell.angle_alpha   90.00
_cell.angle_beta   90.00
_cell.angle_gamma   90.00
#
_symmetry.space_group_name_H-M   'P 1'
#
loop_
_entity.id
_entity.type
_entity.pdbx_description
1 polymer ?
#
loop_
_entity_poly.entity_id
_entity_poly.type
_entity_poly.pdbx_seq_one_letter_code
_entity_poly.pdbx_strand_id
1 'polypeptide(L)'
;LMWAPRYNLALERRLQRLTCPTLVVRAEDDHLIPNEMAEKFATTLPNNRLIMIPETGHEPCLERPVELVTEITNFIEEASK
;
A
#
# COMPACT_ATOMS: atom_id res chain seq x y z
N LEU A 1 -26.33 4.51 0.37
CA LEU A 1 -26.52 4.32 1.82
C LEU A 1 -25.34 3.51 2.37
N MET A 2 -24.94 3.77 3.60
CA MET A 2 -23.74 3.26 4.28
C MET A 2 -23.67 1.72 4.46
N TRP A 3 -24.63 0.96 3.93
CA TRP A 3 -24.82 -0.48 4.14
C TRP A 3 -24.36 -1.36 2.97
N ALA A 4 -24.00 -0.79 1.82
CA ALA A 4 -23.42 -1.57 0.74
C ALA A 4 -21.95 -1.88 1.07
N PRO A 5 -21.51 -3.15 1.06
CA PRO A 5 -20.10 -3.47 1.23
C PRO A 5 -19.30 -2.76 0.13
N ARG A 6 -18.43 -1.83 0.53
CA ARG A 6 -17.55 -1.09 -0.40
C ARG A 6 -16.34 -1.92 -0.84
N TYR A 7 -16.31 -3.21 -0.51
CA TYR A 7 -15.22 -4.11 -0.85
C TYR A 7 -15.63 -5.08 -1.95
N ASN A 8 -14.69 -5.36 -2.86
CA ASN A 8 -14.90 -6.29 -3.96
C ASN A 8 -14.35 -7.66 -3.55
N LEU A 9 -15.23 -8.66 -3.39
CA LEU A 9 -14.85 -10.02 -3.01
C LEU A 9 -13.88 -10.68 -4.01
N ALA A 10 -13.87 -10.24 -5.27
CA ALA A 10 -12.95 -10.75 -6.28
C ALA A 10 -11.60 -10.00 -6.30
N LEU A 11 -11.39 -8.97 -5.47
CA LEU A 11 -10.19 -8.13 -5.50
C LEU A 11 -8.92 -8.96 -5.31
N GLU A 12 -8.87 -9.79 -4.27
CA GLU A 12 -7.70 -10.62 -3.94
C GLU A 12 -7.26 -11.48 -5.14
N ARG A 13 -8.21 -12.17 -5.78
CA ARG A 13 -7.97 -12.96 -7.00
C ARG A 13 -7.54 -12.10 -8.20
N ARG A 14 -7.95 -10.83 -8.28
CA ARG A 14 -7.55 -9.92 -9.37
C ARG A 14 -6.16 -9.35 -9.15
N LEU A 15 -5.77 -9.08 -7.92
CA LEU A 15 -4.44 -8.56 -7.57
C LEU A 15 -3.34 -9.55 -7.93
N GLN A 16 -3.60 -10.86 -7.81
CA GLN A 16 -2.70 -11.93 -8.26
C GLN A 16 -2.38 -11.89 -9.77
N ARG A 17 -3.16 -11.16 -10.58
CA ARG A 17 -2.96 -11.03 -12.03
C ARG A 17 -2.13 -9.82 -12.42
N LEU A 18 -1.79 -8.95 -11.47
CA LEU A 18 -0.96 -7.78 -11.76
C LEU A 18 0.46 -8.23 -12.10
N THR A 19 1.00 -7.72 -13.20
CA THR A 19 2.36 -8.04 -13.67
C THR A 19 3.31 -6.86 -13.55
N CYS A 20 2.80 -5.65 -13.33
CA CYS A 20 3.62 -4.47 -13.11
C CYS A 20 4.21 -4.49 -11.70
N PRO A 21 5.39 -3.88 -11.49
CA PRO A 21 5.88 -3.56 -10.16
C PRO A 21 4.81 -2.81 -9.37
N THR A 22 4.65 -3.13 -8.09
CA THR A 22 3.68 -2.47 -7.20
C THR A 22 4.34 -2.07 -5.88
N LEU A 23 4.20 -0.80 -5.49
CA LEU A 23 4.58 -0.34 -4.15
C LEU A 23 3.34 -0.35 -3.24
N VAL A 24 3.44 -1.03 -2.10
CA VAL A 24 2.45 -0.98 -1.02
C VAL A 24 3.03 -0.08 0.06
N VAL A 25 2.35 1.01 0.38
CA VAL A 25 2.76 1.96 1.42
C VAL A 25 1.83 1.85 2.60
N ARG A 26 2.42 1.71 3.80
CA ARG A 26 1.70 1.59 5.06
C ARG A 26 2.23 2.63 6.04
N ALA A 27 1.33 3.28 6.76
CA ALA A 27 1.69 4.08 7.92
C ALA A 27 1.73 3.19 9.17
N GLU A 28 2.82 3.18 9.93
CA GLU A 28 3.02 2.20 11.01
C GLU A 28 1.97 2.30 12.13
N ASP A 29 1.55 3.53 12.47
CA ASP A 29 0.69 3.87 13.60
C ASP A 29 -0.74 4.22 13.19
N ASP A 30 -1.19 3.80 12.00
CA ASP A 30 -2.56 4.06 11.57
C ASP A 30 -3.55 3.11 12.27
N HIS A 31 -4.41 3.71 13.08
CA HIS A 31 -5.42 3.03 13.88
C HIS A 31 -6.76 2.79 13.14
N LEU A 32 -6.92 3.28 11.91
CA LEU A 32 -8.11 3.08 11.08
C LEU A 32 -8.01 1.80 10.25
N ILE A 33 -6.82 1.50 9.73
CA ILE A 33 -6.56 0.31 8.91
C ILE A 33 -5.48 -0.55 9.60
N PRO A 34 -5.74 -1.83 9.89
CA PRO A 34 -4.75 -2.70 10.53
C PRO A 34 -3.53 -3.00 9.65
N ASN A 35 -2.37 -3.22 10.26
CA ASN A 35 -1.10 -3.54 9.57
C ASN A 35 -1.21 -4.84 8.76
N GLU A 36 -2.01 -5.80 9.22
CA GLU A 36 -2.28 -7.08 8.57
C GLU A 36 -2.86 -6.90 7.16
N MET A 37 -3.52 -5.77 6.88
CA MET A 37 -4.01 -5.47 5.54
C MET A 37 -2.86 -5.25 4.55
N ALA A 38 -1.81 -4.53 4.97
CA ALA A 38 -0.63 -4.29 4.15
C ALA A 38 0.17 -5.58 3.94
N GLU A 39 0.33 -6.40 4.98
CA GLU A 39 0.92 -7.74 4.87
C GLU A 39 0.12 -8.65 3.92
N LYS A 40 -1.22 -8.56 3.95
CA LYS A 40 -2.07 -9.28 3.01
C LYS A 40 -1.83 -8.84 1.56
N PHE A 41 -1.67 -7.54 1.31
CA PHE A 41 -1.30 -7.07 -0.03
C PHE A 41 0.09 -7.58 -0.44
N ALA A 42 1.07 -7.53 0.47
CA ALA A 42 2.44 -7.98 0.21
C ALA A 42 2.55 -9.49 -0.08
N THR A 43 1.64 -10.29 0.48
CA THR A 43 1.56 -11.73 0.21
C THR A 43 0.70 -12.07 -1.02
N THR A 44 -0.23 -11.19 -1.41
CA THR A 44 -1.14 -11.42 -2.54
C THR A 44 -0.55 -10.95 -3.88
N LEU A 45 0.18 -9.84 -3.89
CA LEU A 45 0.73 -9.23 -5.09
C LEU A 45 2.02 -9.95 -5.53
N PRO A 46 2.16 -10.36 -6.80
CA PRO A 46 3.30 -11.18 -7.22
C PRO A 46 4.62 -10.41 -7.38
N ASN A 47 4.57 -9.12 -7.71
CA ASN A 47 5.76 -8.25 -7.84
C ASN A 47 5.53 -6.98 -7.05
N ASN A 48 5.80 -7.05 -5.74
CA ASN A 48 5.55 -5.95 -4.83
C ASN A 48 6.72 -5.63 -3.91
N ARG A 49 6.70 -4.40 -3.40
CA ARG A 49 7.49 -3.95 -2.27
C ARG A 49 6.54 -3.35 -1.24
N LEU A 50 6.60 -3.84 0.00
CA LEU A 50 5.93 -3.23 1.14
C LEU A 50 6.91 -2.31 1.86
N ILE A 51 6.49 -1.08 2.14
CA ILE A 51 7.18 -0.19 3.07
C ILE A 51 6.24 0.21 4.20
N MET A 52 6.81 0.35 5.41
CA MET A 52 6.13 0.95 6.55
C MET A 52 6.82 2.27 6.89
N ILE A 53 6.06 3.36 6.89
CA ILE A 53 6.55 4.68 7.28
C ILE A 53 6.37 4.77 8.80
N PRO A 54 7.48 4.84 9.56
CA PRO A 54 7.42 4.81 11.02
C PRO A 54 6.78 6.07 11.58
N GLU A 55 6.24 5.99 12.79
CA GLU A 55 5.71 7.15 13.53
C GLU A 55 4.72 7.99 12.68
N THR A 56 3.81 7.31 11.98
CA THR A 56 2.88 7.92 11.01
C THR A 56 1.48 7.34 11.17
N GLY A 57 0.50 8.21 11.35
CA GLY A 57 -0.92 7.89 11.37
C GLY A 57 -1.51 7.72 9.97
N HIS A 58 -2.84 7.78 9.85
CA HIS A 58 -3.55 7.37 8.63
C HIS A 58 -3.17 8.13 7.36
N GLU A 59 -2.63 9.34 7.47
CA GLU A 59 -2.42 10.23 6.33
C GLU A 59 -0.93 10.55 6.10
N PRO A 60 -0.10 9.60 5.60
CA PRO A 60 1.31 9.84 5.32
C PRO A 60 1.58 11.06 4.43
N CYS A 61 0.68 11.35 3.50
CA CYS A 61 0.77 12.53 2.63
C CYS A 61 0.75 13.86 3.40
N LEU A 62 0.15 13.88 4.59
CA LEU A 62 0.06 15.06 5.45
C LEU A 62 1.13 15.01 6.55
N GLU A 63 1.40 13.83 7.11
CA GLU A 63 2.25 13.66 8.29
C GLU A 63 3.73 13.52 7.93
N ARG A 64 4.06 12.75 6.88
CA ARG A 64 5.43 12.45 6.42
C ARG A 64 5.54 12.58 4.89
N PRO A 65 5.22 13.76 4.32
CA PRO A 65 5.18 13.95 2.87
C PRO A 65 6.53 13.71 2.18
N VAL A 66 7.64 14.07 2.84
CA VAL A 66 8.97 13.95 2.25
C VAL A 66 9.36 12.48 2.14
N GLU A 67 9.21 11.73 3.23
CA GLU A 67 9.49 10.30 3.29
C GLU A 67 8.64 9.52 2.28
N LEU A 68 7.34 9.84 2.22
CA LEU A 68 6.43 9.23 1.23
C LEU A 68 6.88 9.50 -0.21
N VAL A 69 7.19 10.76 -0.55
CA VAL A 69 7.60 11.13 -1.90
C VAL A 69 8.93 10.49 -2.27
N THR A 70 9.90 10.46 -1.35
CA THR A 70 11.19 9.79 -1.57
C THR A 70 11.00 8.32 -1.94
N GLU A 71 10.15 7.60 -1.21
CA GLU A 71 9.88 6.19 -1.49
C GLU A 71 9.19 5.96 -2.83
N ILE A 72 8.21 6.82 -3.17
CA ILE A 72 7.53 6.77 -4.47
C ILE A 72 8.51 7.05 -5.61
N THR A 73 9.35 8.09 -5.49
CA THR A 73 10.34 8.44 -6.51
C THR A 73 11.35 7.32 -6.72
N ASN A 74 11.93 6.78 -5.64
CA ASN A 74 12.86 5.66 -5.71
C ASN A 74 12.23 4.45 -6.40
N PHE A 75 10.99 4.13 -6.04
CA PHE A 75 10.26 3.03 -6.67
C PHE A 75 10.05 3.24 -8.18
N ILE A 76 9.67 4.45 -8.60
CA ILE A 76 9.49 4.77 -10.02
C ILE A 76 10.81 4.67 -10.79
N GLU A 77 11.91 5.16 -10.23
CA GLU A 77 13.24 5.09 -10.85
C GLU A 77 13.73 3.64 -10.99
N GLU A 78 13.47 2.79 -9.99
CA GLU A 78 13.78 1.36 -10.04
C GLU A 78 12.93 0.62 -11.07
N ALA A 79 11.62 0.90 -11.11
CA ALA A 79 10.67 0.23 -12.00
C ALA A 79 10.79 0.65 -13.47
N SER A 80 11.46 1.78 -13.76
CA SER A 80 11.67 2.31 -15.11
C SER A 80 12.97 1.82 -15.78
N LYS A 81 13.78 1.03 -15.06
CA LYS A 81 15.00 0.40 -15.58
C LYS A 81 14.66 -0.93 -16.25
#